data_AF-A0AA35ZTJ0-F1
#
_entry.id   AF-A0AA35ZTJ0-F1
#
_cell.length_a   1.000
_cell.length_b   1.000
_cell.length_c   1.000
_cell.angle_alpha   90.00
_cell.angle_beta   90.00
_cell.angle_gamma   90.00
#
_symmetry.space_group_name_H-M   'P 1'
#
loop_
_entity.id
_entity.type
_entity.pdbx_description
1 polymer ?
#
loop_
_entity_poly.entity_id
_entity_poly.type
_entity_poly.pdbx_seq_one_letter_code
_entity_poly.pdbx_strand_id
1 'polypeptide(L)'
;MMKQGMIECSVCHSKLVNPSAKTVSRAYDRHRSKLSKKHRALNVLLVVGDCMLVGLQPILVYMSKVDGKFNFSPISVNFLTEVAKVVFALVMLLIQARNQKIGEKPLLSVSSFVQAARNNVLLAVPAFLYAINNYLKFTMQLYFNPATVKMLSNLKVLVIAVLLKMVMKRKFSIIQWEALALLLIGISINQMRSLPEGSTAMGLPVAMGAYVYTFIFVTVPSMASVFNEYALKSQYDTSIYMQNLFLYGYGAIFNFLGILGTVIIKGPESFDILQGHSKATMLLIVNNAAQGILSSFFFKYADTILKKYSSTVATIFTGFASAALFGHTLTINFMLGISIVFISMHQFFSPLAKVLTKRLLIV
;
A
#
# COMPACT_ATOMS: atom_id res chain seq x y z
N MET A 1 14.39 8.36 -36.85
CA MET A 1 15.36 8.97 -35.90
C MET A 1 14.60 9.64 -34.76
N MET A 2 14.54 9.05 -33.56
CA MET A 2 14.01 9.73 -32.37
C MET A 2 15.20 10.00 -31.44
N LYS A 3 15.62 11.26 -31.32
CA LYS A 3 16.62 11.71 -30.34
C LYS A 3 16.06 11.43 -28.93
N GLN A 4 16.71 10.52 -28.20
CA GLN A 4 16.45 10.33 -26.77
C GLN A 4 16.95 11.57 -26.01
N GLY A 5 16.06 12.19 -25.24
CA GLY A 5 16.40 13.33 -24.38
C GLY A 5 17.33 12.91 -23.26
N MET A 6 18.63 13.02 -23.51
CA MET A 6 19.68 12.99 -22.49
C MET A 6 19.88 14.42 -22.00
N ILE A 7 19.87 14.61 -20.68
CA ILE A 7 20.23 15.90 -20.07
C ILE A 7 21.69 15.76 -19.63
N GLU A 8 22.54 16.66 -20.12
CA GLU A 8 23.94 16.70 -19.75
C GLU A 8 24.09 17.56 -18.49
N CYS A 9 24.69 17.01 -17.43
CA CYS A 9 24.96 17.78 -16.22
C CYS A 9 26.03 18.83 -16.51
N SER A 10 25.71 20.11 -16.33
CA SER A 10 26.61 21.24 -16.65
C SER A 10 27.90 21.28 -15.81
N VAL A 11 27.98 20.50 -14.73
CA VAL A 11 29.12 20.50 -13.80
C VAL A 11 30.06 19.30 -14.02
N CYS A 12 29.55 18.17 -14.52
CA CYS A 12 30.36 16.94 -14.65
C CYS A 12 30.21 16.22 -15.99
N HIS A 13 29.50 16.80 -16.96
CA HIS A 13 29.29 16.26 -18.32
C HIS A 13 28.71 14.83 -18.37
N SER A 14 28.22 14.30 -17.25
CA SER A 14 27.58 12.98 -17.24
C SER A 14 26.20 13.05 -17.89
N LYS A 15 25.97 12.20 -18.89
CA LYS A 15 24.68 12.07 -19.57
C LYS A 15 23.68 11.35 -18.67
N LEU A 16 22.71 12.08 -18.12
CA LEU A 16 21.63 11.53 -17.31
C LEU A 16 20.44 11.19 -18.21
N VAL A 17 19.99 9.94 -18.13
CA VAL A 17 18.76 9.49 -18.80
C VAL A 17 17.58 10.10 -18.05
N ASN A 18 16.85 11.01 -18.70
CA ASN A 18 15.61 11.54 -18.15
C ASN A 18 14.60 10.37 -18.04
N PRO A 19 14.14 9.96 -16.83
CA PRO A 19 13.16 8.89 -16.70
C PRO A 19 11.78 9.42 -17.10
N SER A 20 11.57 9.62 -18.40
CA SER A 20 10.24 9.81 -18.96
C SER A 20 9.37 8.64 -18.50
N ALA A 21 8.11 8.91 -18.12
CA ALA A 21 7.15 7.87 -17.73
C ALA A 21 7.03 6.72 -18.76
N LYS A 22 7.32 7.01 -20.05
CA LYS A 22 7.41 5.99 -21.12
C LYS A 22 8.59 5.03 -20.94
N THR A 23 9.73 5.50 -20.44
CA THR A 23 10.92 4.68 -20.14
C THR A 23 10.67 3.78 -18.93
N VAL A 24 10.00 4.28 -17.89
CA VAL A 24 9.62 3.50 -16.70
C VAL A 24 8.63 2.38 -17.07
N SER A 25 7.63 2.68 -17.90
CA SER A 25 6.67 1.69 -18.41
C SER A 25 7.34 0.64 -19.31
N ARG A 26 8.25 1.05 -20.21
CA ARG A 26 9.00 0.11 -21.07
C ARG A 26 10.02 -0.74 -20.30
N ALA A 27 10.68 -0.20 -19.27
CA ALA A 27 11.58 -0.98 -18.40
C ALA A 27 10.81 -2.04 -17.60
N TYR A 28 9.62 -1.68 -17.10
CA TYR A 28 8.69 -2.60 -16.46
C TYR A 28 8.26 -3.76 -17.40
N ASP A 29 7.83 -3.46 -18.62
CA ASP A 29 7.42 -4.50 -19.59
C ASP A 29 8.59 -5.38 -20.05
N ARG A 30 9.79 -4.82 -20.20
CA ARG A 30 10.99 -5.52 -20.69
C ARG A 30 11.60 -6.45 -19.62
N HIS A 31 11.47 -6.13 -18.33
CA HIS A 31 11.85 -7.03 -17.23
C HIS A 31 10.81 -8.12 -16.96
N ARG A 32 9.52 -7.84 -17.18
CA ARG A 32 8.43 -8.80 -17.00
C ARG A 32 8.49 -9.99 -17.97
N SER A 33 9.08 -9.83 -19.16
CA SER A 33 9.17 -10.90 -20.17
C SER A 33 10.32 -11.89 -19.96
N LYS A 34 11.39 -11.53 -19.23
CA LYS A 34 12.62 -12.33 -19.16
C LYS A 34 12.69 -13.40 -18.05
N LEU A 35 11.73 -13.47 -17.10
CA LEU A 35 11.84 -14.40 -15.95
C LEU A 35 10.50 -15.09 -15.60
N SER A 36 10.02 -15.97 -16.49
CA SER A 36 8.66 -16.53 -16.42
C SER A 36 8.33 -17.41 -15.19
N LYS A 37 9.28 -18.21 -14.66
CA LYS A 37 9.02 -19.10 -13.50
C LYS A 37 9.32 -18.46 -12.14
N LYS A 38 10.51 -17.85 -11.96
CA LYS A 38 10.91 -17.20 -10.71
C LYS A 38 9.97 -16.04 -10.33
N HIS A 39 9.51 -15.27 -11.31
CA HIS A 39 8.57 -14.17 -11.08
C HIS A 39 7.18 -14.68 -10.66
N ARG A 40 6.70 -15.80 -11.23
CA ARG A 40 5.44 -16.41 -10.79
C ARG A 40 5.54 -16.93 -9.36
N ALA A 41 6.64 -17.59 -9.01
CA ALA A 41 6.89 -18.04 -7.64
C ALA A 41 6.94 -16.87 -6.64
N LEU A 42 7.61 -15.76 -7.00
CA LEU A 42 7.62 -14.54 -6.20
C LEU A 42 6.20 -13.98 -5.99
N ASN A 43 5.40 -13.87 -7.05
CA ASN A 43 4.03 -13.36 -6.93
C ASN A 43 3.16 -14.24 -6.02
N VAL A 44 3.32 -15.57 -6.10
CA VAL A 44 2.62 -16.50 -5.20
C VAL A 44 3.06 -16.28 -3.74
N LEU A 45 4.37 -16.17 -3.50
CA LEU A 45 4.90 -15.91 -2.16
C LEU A 45 4.42 -14.57 -1.59
N LEU A 46 4.34 -13.52 -2.42
CA LEU A 46 3.80 -12.23 -2.02
C LEU A 46 2.32 -12.34 -1.64
N VAL A 47 1.51 -13.04 -2.44
CA VAL A 47 0.08 -13.23 -2.16
C VAL A 47 -0.14 -14.05 -0.89
N VAL A 48 0.58 -15.15 -0.71
CA VAL A 48 0.47 -15.98 0.50
C VAL A 48 0.88 -15.19 1.75
N GLY A 49 2.00 -14.46 1.69
CA GLY A 49 2.43 -13.60 2.79
C GLY A 49 1.40 -12.53 3.14
N ASP A 50 0.75 -11.92 2.15
CA ASP A 50 -0.27 -10.90 2.37
C ASP A 50 -1.52 -11.51 3.00
N CYS A 51 -1.94 -12.70 2.52
CA CYS A 51 -3.02 -13.47 3.11
C CYS A 51 -2.79 -13.74 4.60
N MET A 52 -1.59 -14.18 4.98
CA MET A 52 -1.25 -14.45 6.37
C MET A 52 -1.25 -13.17 7.21
N LEU A 53 -0.55 -12.12 6.77
CA LEU A 53 -0.38 -10.90 7.55
C LEU A 53 -1.67 -10.08 7.65
N VAL A 54 -2.43 -9.96 6.56
CA VAL A 54 -3.73 -9.27 6.55
C VAL A 54 -4.78 -10.07 7.30
N GLY A 55 -4.76 -11.40 7.21
CA GLY A 55 -5.69 -12.24 7.94
C GLY A 55 -5.45 -12.29 9.45
N LEU A 56 -4.19 -12.18 9.87
CA LEU A 56 -3.83 -12.10 11.29
C LEU A 56 -4.20 -10.75 11.93
N GLN A 57 -4.27 -9.67 11.13
CA GLN A 57 -4.45 -8.32 11.66
C GLN A 57 -5.74 -8.12 12.46
N PRO A 58 -6.95 -8.53 12.02
CA PRO A 58 -8.17 -8.38 12.82
C PRO A 58 -8.09 -9.09 14.18
N ILE A 59 -7.43 -10.25 14.24
CA ILE A 59 -7.23 -11.02 15.47
C ILE A 59 -6.34 -10.24 16.43
N LEU A 60 -5.19 -9.73 15.96
CA LEU A 60 -4.29 -8.92 16.77
C LEU A 60 -4.93 -7.61 17.24
N VAL A 61 -5.73 -6.97 16.38
CA VAL A 61 -6.50 -5.77 16.75
C VAL A 61 -7.52 -6.08 17.84
N TYR A 62 -8.21 -7.22 17.75
CA TYR A 62 -9.15 -7.66 18.78
C TYR A 62 -8.43 -7.94 20.12
N MET A 63 -7.33 -8.68 20.09
CA MET A 63 -6.50 -8.97 21.27
C MET A 63 -5.86 -7.72 21.90
N SER A 64 -5.69 -6.64 21.13
CA SER A 64 -5.12 -5.38 21.62
C SER A 64 -6.15 -4.47 22.29
N LYS A 65 -7.44 -4.84 22.30
CA LYS A 65 -8.49 -4.12 23.02
C LYS A 65 -8.62 -4.67 24.43
N VAL A 66 -8.68 -3.77 25.41
CA VAL A 66 -9.03 -4.09 26.80
C VAL A 66 -10.38 -3.41 27.06
N ASP A 67 -11.38 -4.17 27.49
CA ASP A 67 -12.76 -3.69 27.72
C ASP A 67 -13.40 -2.95 26.52
N GLY A 68 -13.08 -3.42 25.30
CA GLY A 68 -13.59 -2.86 24.06
C GLY A 68 -12.93 -1.54 23.62
N LYS A 69 -12.00 -0.98 24.41
CA LYS A 69 -11.26 0.25 24.12
C LYS A 69 -9.78 -0.03 23.85
N PHE A 70 -9.13 0.90 23.14
CA PHE A 70 -7.68 0.88 22.96
C PHE A 70 -7.04 1.79 24.00
N ASN A 71 -6.08 1.26 24.76
CA ASN A 71 -5.34 2.03 25.77
C ASN A 71 -4.12 2.76 25.20
N PHE A 72 -3.90 2.68 23.88
CA PHE A 72 -2.77 3.29 23.19
C PHE A 72 -3.25 4.32 22.15
N SER A 73 -2.41 5.31 21.87
CA SER A 73 -2.64 6.26 20.78
C SER A 73 -2.34 5.62 19.42
N PRO A 74 -3.27 5.64 18.44
CA PRO A 74 -3.01 5.13 17.10
C PRO A 74 -1.86 5.85 16.38
N ILE A 75 -1.60 7.13 16.72
CA ILE A 75 -0.48 7.89 16.17
C ILE A 75 0.85 7.29 16.63
N SER A 76 0.94 6.89 17.91
CA SER A 76 2.12 6.20 18.44
C SER A 76 2.37 4.86 17.74
N VAL A 77 1.34 4.02 17.62
CA VAL A 77 1.45 2.72 16.93
C VAL A 77 1.94 2.89 15.49
N ASN A 78 1.46 3.91 14.78
CA ASN A 78 1.93 4.21 13.43
C ASN A 78 3.40 4.64 13.41
N PHE A 79 3.82 5.51 14.32
CA PHE A 79 5.23 5.92 14.44
C PHE A 79 6.14 4.73 14.76
N LEU A 80 5.80 3.90 15.76
CA LEU A 80 6.56 2.70 16.10
C LEU A 80 6.59 1.69 14.94
N THR A 81 5.52 1.61 14.14
CA THR A 81 5.49 0.79 12.92
C THR A 81 6.49 1.30 11.88
N GLU A 82 6.62 2.62 11.68
CA GLU A 82 7.65 3.18 10.80
C GLU A 82 9.07 2.90 11.32
N VAL A 83 9.29 3.09 12.62
CA VAL A 83 10.59 2.78 13.27
C VAL A 83 10.96 1.31 13.08
N ALA A 84 10.02 0.38 13.32
CA ALA A 84 10.26 -1.05 13.12
C ALA A 84 10.63 -1.39 11.67
N LYS A 85 10.00 -0.72 10.70
CA LYS A 85 10.33 -0.88 9.27
C LYS A 85 11.70 -0.30 8.91
N VAL A 86 12.09 0.83 9.49
CA VAL A 86 13.45 1.41 9.34
C VAL A 86 14.50 0.44 9.89
N VAL A 87 14.29 -0.08 11.10
CA VAL A 87 15.20 -1.07 11.71
C VAL A 87 15.33 -2.31 10.82
N PHE A 88 14.22 -2.85 10.31
CA PHE A 88 14.26 -3.96 9.38
C PHE A 88 15.05 -3.63 8.11
N ALA A 89 14.82 -2.47 7.51
CA ALA A 89 15.53 -2.05 6.30
C ALA A 89 17.04 -1.89 6.56
N LEU A 90 17.43 -1.33 7.71
CA LEU A 90 18.83 -1.22 8.13
C LEU A 90 19.48 -2.59 8.31
N VAL A 91 18.85 -3.51 9.06
CA VAL A 91 19.37 -4.86 9.27
C VAL A 91 19.56 -5.60 7.94
N MET A 92 18.57 -5.52 7.04
CA MET A 92 18.68 -6.15 5.72
C MET A 92 19.77 -5.53 4.86
N LEU A 93 19.99 -4.22 4.94
CA LEU A 93 21.09 -3.55 4.26
C LEU A 93 22.45 -3.96 4.82
N LEU A 94 22.58 -4.12 6.14
CA LEU A 94 23.81 -4.60 6.77
C LEU A 94 24.13 -6.04 6.35
N ILE A 95 23.12 -6.92 6.30
CA ILE A 95 23.27 -8.29 5.80
C ILE A 95 23.66 -8.29 4.32
N GLN A 96 23.05 -7.42 3.51
CA GLN A 96 23.38 -7.28 2.09
C GLN A 96 24.80 -6.76 1.89
N ALA A 97 25.23 -5.78 2.70
CA ALA A 97 26.59 -5.22 2.70
C ALA A 97 27.63 -6.29 3.06
N ARG A 98 27.35 -7.14 4.06
CA ARG A 98 28.23 -8.24 4.46
C ARG A 98 28.40 -9.30 3.36
N ASN A 99 27.36 -9.55 2.57
CA ASN A 99 27.34 -10.54 1.50
C ASN A 99 27.70 -9.95 0.12
N GLN A 100 28.23 -8.72 0.05
CA GLN A 100 28.66 -8.15 -1.23
C GLN A 100 29.85 -8.92 -1.78
N LYS A 101 29.80 -9.18 -3.10
CA LYS A 101 30.93 -9.80 -3.80
C LYS A 101 32.08 -8.80 -3.89
N ILE A 102 33.31 -9.31 -3.80
CA ILE A 102 34.54 -8.54 -3.94
C ILE A 102 34.51 -7.85 -5.32
N GLY A 103 34.47 -6.51 -5.35
CA GLY A 103 34.45 -5.70 -6.57
C GLY A 103 33.18 -4.83 -6.79
N GLU A 104 32.12 -5.02 -6.02
CA GLU A 104 30.96 -4.10 -6.05
C GLU A 104 31.24 -2.83 -5.23
N LYS A 105 30.67 -1.68 -5.64
CA LYS A 105 30.77 -0.45 -4.87
C LYS A 105 30.21 -0.69 -3.45
N PRO A 106 30.91 -0.25 -2.39
CA PRO A 106 30.44 -0.43 -1.03
C PRO A 106 29.08 0.24 -0.85
N LEU A 107 28.04 -0.57 -0.58
CA LEU A 107 26.65 -0.11 -0.40
C LEU A 107 26.53 0.92 0.74
N LEU A 108 27.43 0.86 1.71
CA LEU A 108 27.50 1.73 2.89
C LEU A 108 28.46 2.92 2.75
N SER A 109 29.11 3.10 1.59
CA SER A 109 29.93 4.30 1.39
C SER A 109 29.07 5.56 1.45
N VAL A 110 29.50 6.55 2.23
CA VAL A 110 28.77 7.82 2.45
C VAL A 110 28.45 8.50 1.12
N SER A 111 29.36 8.47 0.14
CA SER A 111 29.12 9.05 -1.19
C SER A 111 28.02 8.31 -1.97
N SER A 112 27.98 6.98 -1.87
CA SER A 112 26.94 6.15 -2.51
C SER A 112 25.59 6.32 -1.81
N PHE A 113 25.59 6.47 -0.48
CA PHE A 113 24.40 6.75 0.32
C PHE A 113 23.81 8.13 -0.01
N VAL A 114 24.63 9.18 -0.07
CA VAL A 114 24.18 10.54 -0.42
C VAL A 114 23.65 10.59 -1.86
N GLN A 115 24.31 9.91 -2.80
CA GLN A 115 23.81 9.81 -4.16
C GLN A 115 22.47 9.06 -4.23
N ALA A 116 22.34 7.96 -3.48
CA ALA A 116 21.09 7.21 -3.39
C ALA A 116 19.98 8.04 -2.74
N ALA A 117 20.29 8.84 -1.71
CA ALA A 117 19.35 9.75 -1.07
C ALA A 117 18.81 10.77 -2.08
N ARG A 118 19.70 11.42 -2.84
CA ARG A 118 19.33 12.38 -3.91
C ARG A 118 18.46 11.74 -4.98
N ASN A 119 18.83 10.55 -5.45
CA ASN A 119 18.08 9.85 -6.50
C ASN A 119 16.71 9.36 -6.01
N ASN A 120 16.54 9.14 -4.70
CA ASN A 120 15.32 8.62 -4.09
C ASN A 120 14.53 9.67 -3.29
N VAL A 121 14.81 10.97 -3.44
CA VAL A 121 14.02 12.05 -2.82
C VAL A 121 12.53 11.95 -3.20
N LEU A 122 12.22 11.43 -4.39
CA LEU A 122 10.84 11.20 -4.84
C LEU A 122 10.03 10.30 -3.87
N LEU A 123 10.69 9.44 -3.07
CA LEU A 123 10.03 8.60 -2.05
C LEU A 123 9.49 9.41 -0.85
N ALA A 124 9.90 10.68 -0.68
CA ALA A 124 9.34 11.54 0.35
C ALA A 124 7.85 11.86 0.09
N VAL A 125 7.44 11.98 -1.18
CA VAL A 125 6.03 12.25 -1.55
C VAL A 125 5.08 11.13 -1.11
N PRO A 126 5.29 9.84 -1.48
CA PRO A 126 4.45 8.76 -0.98
C PRO A 126 4.56 8.60 0.54
N ALA A 127 5.73 8.81 1.16
CA ALA A 127 5.88 8.77 2.61
C ALA A 127 4.96 9.80 3.32
N PHE A 128 4.94 11.04 2.82
CA PHE A 128 4.07 12.09 3.33
C PHE A 128 2.58 11.73 3.16
N LEU A 129 2.18 11.25 1.98
CA LEU A 129 0.81 10.81 1.73
C LEU A 129 0.40 9.63 2.61
N TYR A 130 1.32 8.71 2.93
CA TYR A 130 1.06 7.63 3.89
C TYR A 130 0.88 8.14 5.31
N ALA A 131 1.66 9.14 5.74
CA ALA A 131 1.48 9.79 7.04
C ALA A 131 0.09 10.45 7.14
N ILE A 132 -0.34 11.16 6.10
CA ILE A 132 -1.71 11.73 6.03
C ILE A 132 -2.76 10.61 6.06
N ASN A 133 -2.59 9.55 5.25
CA ASN A 133 -3.53 8.43 5.21
C ASN A 133 -3.70 7.76 6.58
N ASN A 134 -2.62 7.62 7.33
CA ASN A 134 -2.65 7.07 8.69
C ASN A 134 -3.55 7.89 9.62
N TYR A 135 -3.47 9.22 9.53
CA TYR A 135 -4.34 10.14 10.29
C TYR A 135 -5.79 10.09 9.78
N LEU A 136 -6.01 10.18 8.46
CA LEU A 136 -7.34 10.13 7.85
C LEU A 136 -8.10 8.84 8.23
N LYS A 137 -7.40 7.70 8.29
CA LYS A 137 -7.98 6.41 8.69
C LYS A 137 -8.51 6.45 10.12
N PHE A 138 -7.75 7.03 11.04
CA PHE A 138 -8.18 7.16 12.43
C PHE A 138 -9.38 8.11 12.53
N THR A 139 -9.27 9.30 11.94
CA THR A 139 -10.33 10.31 11.97
C THR A 139 -11.63 9.78 11.33
N MET A 140 -11.55 9.04 10.22
CA MET A 140 -12.74 8.37 9.64
C MET A 140 -13.42 7.40 10.60
N GLN A 141 -12.67 6.68 11.43
CA GLN A 141 -13.22 5.73 12.41
C GLN A 141 -13.81 6.41 13.65
N LEU A 142 -13.53 7.71 13.86
CA LEU A 142 -14.18 8.51 14.92
C LEU A 142 -15.58 8.95 14.51
N TYR A 143 -15.79 9.27 13.23
CA TYR A 143 -17.07 9.78 12.73
C TYR A 143 -17.97 8.71 12.11
N PHE A 144 -17.39 7.66 11.53
CA PHE A 144 -18.12 6.58 10.88
C PHE A 144 -17.84 5.25 11.55
N ASN A 145 -18.84 4.36 11.55
CA ASN A 145 -18.66 2.98 11.96
C ASN A 145 -17.51 2.33 11.14
N PRO A 146 -16.59 1.57 11.76
CA PRO A 146 -15.54 0.82 11.07
C PRO A 146 -15.99 0.02 9.84
N ALA A 147 -17.23 -0.49 9.84
CA ALA A 147 -17.84 -1.17 8.70
C ALA A 147 -17.99 -0.24 7.48
N THR A 148 -18.60 0.93 7.68
CA THR A 148 -18.79 1.95 6.64
C THR A 148 -17.43 2.45 6.11
N VAL A 149 -16.47 2.70 7.00
CA VAL A 149 -15.10 3.12 6.61
C VAL A 149 -14.41 2.06 5.74
N LYS A 150 -14.61 0.76 6.06
CA LYS A 150 -14.11 -0.34 5.23
C LYS A 150 -14.80 -0.38 3.87
N MET A 151 -16.13 -0.22 3.81
CA MET A 151 -16.88 -0.19 2.55
C MET A 151 -16.42 0.97 1.64
N LEU A 152 -16.34 2.18 2.19
CA LEU A 152 -15.85 3.37 1.46
C LEU A 152 -14.40 3.18 0.99
N SER A 153 -13.57 2.49 1.76
CA SER A 153 -12.19 2.18 1.35
C SER A 153 -12.11 1.26 0.12
N ASN A 154 -13.16 0.52 -0.24
CA ASN A 154 -13.14 -0.35 -1.41
C ASN A 154 -13.15 0.46 -2.72
N LEU A 155 -13.72 1.67 -2.71
CA LEU A 155 -13.70 2.61 -3.84
C LEU A 155 -12.27 2.95 -4.30
N LYS A 156 -11.28 2.79 -3.40
CA LYS A 156 -9.85 3.00 -3.69
C LYS A 156 -9.39 2.15 -4.89
N VAL A 157 -9.99 1.00 -5.13
CA VAL A 157 -9.65 0.13 -6.28
C VAL A 157 -9.81 0.86 -7.61
N LEU A 158 -10.94 1.54 -7.81
CA LEU A 158 -11.21 2.29 -9.05
C LEU A 158 -10.32 3.53 -9.16
N VAL A 159 -10.15 4.26 -8.05
CA VAL A 159 -9.28 5.45 -8.03
C VAL A 159 -7.83 5.08 -8.33
N ILE A 160 -7.33 3.97 -7.80
CA ILE A 160 -6.01 3.43 -8.13
C ILE A 160 -5.90 3.12 -9.62
N ALA A 161 -6.91 2.48 -10.22
CA ALA A 161 -6.87 2.14 -11.65
C ALA A 161 -6.80 3.40 -12.53
N VAL A 162 -7.59 4.43 -12.21
CA VAL A 162 -7.56 5.74 -12.88
C VAL A 162 -6.19 6.41 -12.69
N LEU A 163 -5.66 6.44 -11.47
CA LEU A 163 -4.34 7.02 -11.17
C LEU A 163 -3.20 6.27 -11.88
N LEU A 164 -3.25 4.94 -11.96
CA LEU A 164 -2.27 4.14 -12.72
C LEU A 164 -2.30 4.48 -14.21
N LYS A 165 -3.49 4.76 -14.76
CA LYS A 165 -3.65 5.22 -16.15
C LYS A 165 -3.08 6.63 -16.34
N MET A 166 -3.30 7.55 -15.39
CA MET A 166 -2.86 8.94 -15.50
C MET A 166 -1.36 9.14 -15.23
N VAL A 167 -0.86 8.59 -14.12
CA VAL A 167 0.52 8.78 -13.60
C VAL A 167 1.50 7.85 -14.30
N MET A 168 1.23 6.54 -14.30
CA MET A 168 2.13 5.52 -14.88
C MET A 168 1.87 5.27 -16.36
N LYS A 169 0.89 5.94 -16.97
CA LYS A 169 0.46 5.76 -18.37
C LYS A 169 0.14 4.29 -18.71
N ARG A 170 -0.36 3.53 -17.73
CA ARG A 170 -0.77 2.13 -17.92
C ARG A 170 -2.04 2.09 -18.76
N LYS A 171 -2.06 1.24 -19.80
CA LYS A 171 -3.27 0.97 -20.58
C LYS A 171 -4.04 -0.18 -19.93
N PHE A 172 -5.37 -0.08 -19.91
CA PHE A 172 -6.27 -1.10 -19.40
C PHE A 172 -7.28 -1.45 -20.49
N SER A 173 -7.53 -2.74 -20.71
CA SER A 173 -8.58 -3.19 -21.61
C SER A 173 -9.97 -3.01 -20.99
N ILE A 174 -11.01 -3.03 -21.81
CA ILE A 174 -12.42 -2.96 -21.35
C ILE A 174 -12.70 -4.11 -20.36
N ILE A 175 -12.24 -5.32 -20.66
CA ILE A 175 -12.32 -6.49 -19.78
C ILE A 175 -11.69 -6.23 -18.40
N GLN A 176 -10.59 -5.47 -18.33
CA GLN A 176 -9.96 -5.12 -17.06
C GLN A 176 -10.75 -4.08 -16.27
N TRP A 177 -11.39 -3.13 -16.95
CA TRP A 177 -12.29 -2.17 -16.29
C TRP A 177 -13.52 -2.86 -15.71
N GLU A 178 -14.14 -3.76 -16.49
CA GLU A 178 -15.25 -4.60 -16.02
C GLU A 178 -14.85 -5.45 -14.82
N ALA A 179 -13.68 -6.10 -14.88
CA ALA A 179 -13.18 -6.88 -13.76
C ALA A 179 -12.99 -6.03 -12.51
N LEU A 180 -12.46 -4.82 -12.60
CA LEU A 180 -12.31 -3.92 -11.45
C LEU A 180 -13.66 -3.46 -10.88
N ALA A 181 -14.66 -3.24 -11.73
CA ALA A 181 -16.02 -2.95 -11.30
C ALA A 181 -16.64 -4.16 -10.57
N LEU A 182 -16.49 -5.37 -11.11
CA LEU A 182 -16.91 -6.60 -10.47
C LEU A 182 -16.21 -6.81 -9.12
N LEU A 183 -14.92 -6.50 -9.01
CA LEU A 183 -14.19 -6.56 -7.74
C LEU A 183 -14.86 -5.66 -6.70
N LEU A 184 -15.17 -4.42 -7.05
CA LEU A 184 -15.85 -3.48 -6.16
C LEU A 184 -17.23 -3.98 -5.73
N ILE A 185 -18.02 -4.52 -6.67
CA ILE A 185 -19.34 -5.09 -6.40
C ILE A 185 -19.22 -6.28 -5.45
N GLY A 186 -18.32 -7.22 -5.75
CA GLY A 186 -18.11 -8.42 -4.93
C GLY A 186 -17.69 -8.09 -3.49
N ILE A 187 -16.78 -7.13 -3.31
CA ILE A 187 -16.37 -6.70 -1.96
C ILE A 187 -17.53 -5.98 -1.24
N SER A 188 -18.30 -5.15 -1.96
CA SER A 188 -19.45 -4.46 -1.38
C SER A 188 -20.51 -5.44 -0.89
N ILE A 189 -20.90 -6.41 -1.73
CA ILE A 189 -21.87 -7.46 -1.38
C ILE A 189 -21.41 -8.24 -0.15
N ASN A 190 -20.12 -8.58 -0.11
CA ASN A 190 -19.52 -9.30 1.00
C ASN A 190 -19.62 -8.55 2.35
N GLN A 191 -19.75 -7.22 2.33
CA GLN A 191 -19.75 -6.37 3.52
C GLN A 191 -21.14 -5.87 3.95
N MET A 192 -22.20 -6.12 3.15
CA MET A 192 -23.55 -5.54 3.37
C MET A 192 -24.23 -5.93 4.69
N ARG A 193 -23.81 -7.01 5.38
CA ARG A 193 -24.38 -7.39 6.69
C ARG A 193 -23.82 -6.60 7.87
N SER A 194 -22.89 -5.68 7.65
CA SER A 194 -22.19 -4.95 8.71
C SER A 194 -22.83 -3.59 9.06
N LEU A 195 -23.98 -3.27 8.48
CA LEU A 195 -24.70 -2.03 8.74
C LEU A 195 -25.75 -2.30 9.84
N PRO A 196 -25.62 -1.71 11.04
CA PRO A 196 -26.76 -1.56 11.93
C PRO A 196 -27.83 -0.74 11.19
N GLU A 197 -29.07 -1.23 11.21
CA GLU A 197 -30.21 -0.46 10.71
C GLU A 197 -30.34 0.83 11.53
N GLY A 198 -30.36 1.97 10.82
CA GLY A 198 -30.77 3.25 11.37
C GLY A 198 -29.64 4.20 11.80
N SER A 199 -29.49 5.30 11.07
CA SER A 199 -29.85 6.63 11.58
C SER A 199 -29.59 7.71 10.52
N THR A 200 -30.68 8.38 10.16
CA THR A 200 -30.83 9.79 9.73
C THR A 200 -30.04 10.30 8.52
N ALA A 201 -30.80 10.73 7.50
CA ALA A 201 -30.36 11.70 6.50
C ALA A 201 -29.72 12.91 7.21
N MET A 202 -28.41 13.08 7.06
CA MET A 202 -27.70 14.23 7.59
C MET A 202 -28.08 15.49 6.79
N GLY A 203 -28.30 16.61 7.48
CA GLY A 203 -28.62 17.90 6.87
C GLY A 203 -27.61 18.31 5.78
N LEU A 204 -28.11 18.96 4.73
CA LEU A 204 -27.39 19.31 3.50
C LEU A 204 -25.97 19.91 3.70
N PRO A 205 -25.70 20.77 4.71
CA PRO A 205 -24.36 21.33 4.95
C PRO A 205 -23.36 20.31 5.52
N VAL A 206 -23.83 19.42 6.40
CA VAL A 206 -23.02 18.35 7.01
C VAL A 206 -22.75 17.24 5.99
N ALA A 207 -23.70 17.00 5.08
CA ALA A 207 -23.54 16.06 3.97
C ALA A 207 -22.42 16.47 3.01
N MET A 208 -22.30 17.76 2.64
CA MET A 208 -21.23 18.22 1.73
C MET A 208 -19.84 18.03 2.32
N GLY A 209 -19.65 18.36 3.61
CA GLY A 209 -18.39 18.09 4.32
C GLY A 209 -18.04 16.60 4.36
N ALA A 210 -19.03 15.73 4.60
CA ALA A 210 -18.84 14.29 4.58
C ALA A 210 -18.46 13.73 3.20
N TYR A 211 -19.03 14.25 2.11
CA TYR A 211 -18.66 13.86 0.75
C TYR A 211 -17.23 14.26 0.41
N VAL A 212 -16.83 15.50 0.72
CA VAL A 212 -15.45 15.98 0.50
C VAL A 212 -14.47 15.14 1.31
N TYR A 213 -14.77 14.88 2.58
CA TYR A 213 -13.91 14.08 3.45
C TYR A 213 -13.79 12.63 2.95
N THR A 214 -14.89 12.04 2.47
CA THR A 214 -14.89 10.71 1.83
C THR A 214 -14.05 10.69 0.56
N PHE A 215 -14.18 11.71 -0.29
CA PHE A 215 -13.38 11.85 -1.50
C PHE A 215 -11.88 11.93 -1.19
N ILE A 216 -11.48 12.73 -0.21
CA ILE A 216 -10.09 12.83 0.27
C ILE A 216 -9.61 11.47 0.81
N PHE A 217 -10.42 10.81 1.64
CA PHE A 217 -10.10 9.51 2.24
C PHE A 217 -9.93 8.39 1.22
N VAL A 218 -10.60 8.45 0.08
CA VAL A 218 -10.40 7.48 -1.01
C VAL A 218 -9.20 7.88 -1.87
N THR A 219 -9.03 9.18 -2.15
CA THR A 219 -8.03 9.67 -3.11
C THR A 219 -6.63 9.68 -2.54
N VAL A 220 -6.40 10.23 -1.35
CA VAL A 220 -5.05 10.35 -0.75
C VAL A 220 -4.36 8.98 -0.58
N PRO A 221 -5.02 7.93 -0.06
CA PRO A 221 -4.35 6.64 0.12
C PRO A 221 -4.12 5.91 -1.21
N SER A 222 -5.00 6.15 -2.20
CA SER A 222 -4.83 5.64 -3.57
C SER A 222 -3.65 6.29 -4.24
N MET A 223 -3.50 7.62 -4.07
CA MET A 223 -2.37 8.41 -4.54
C MET A 223 -1.07 7.92 -3.90
N ALA A 224 -1.03 7.76 -2.58
CA ALA A 224 0.13 7.21 -1.87
C ALA A 224 0.61 5.88 -2.48
N SER A 225 -0.33 4.96 -2.76
CA SER A 225 -0.02 3.64 -3.32
C SER A 225 0.54 3.72 -4.74
N VAL A 226 -0.08 4.52 -5.62
CA VAL A 226 0.36 4.65 -7.02
C VAL A 226 1.67 5.41 -7.13
N PHE A 227 1.86 6.48 -6.35
CA PHE A 227 3.13 7.20 -6.32
C PHE A 227 4.26 6.38 -5.70
N ASN A 228 3.98 5.52 -4.72
CA ASN A 228 4.98 4.61 -4.19
C ASN A 228 5.43 3.59 -5.25
N GLU A 229 4.49 2.97 -5.97
CA GLU A 229 4.81 2.10 -7.10
C GLU A 229 5.62 2.82 -8.18
N TYR A 230 5.21 4.05 -8.53
CA TYR A 230 5.92 4.87 -9.50
C TYR A 230 7.36 5.19 -9.04
N ALA A 231 7.54 5.64 -7.80
CA ALA A 231 8.85 6.03 -7.27
C ALA A 231 9.80 4.83 -7.14
N LEU A 232 9.33 3.69 -6.61
CA LEU A 232 10.12 2.46 -6.50
C LEU A 232 10.55 1.93 -7.88
N LYS A 233 9.65 1.98 -8.88
CA LYS A 233 9.94 1.52 -10.24
C LYS A 233 10.76 2.51 -11.06
N SER A 234 10.72 3.80 -10.74
CA SER A 234 11.55 4.81 -11.43
C SER A 234 13.04 4.63 -11.15
N GLN A 235 13.39 4.09 -9.98
CA GLN A 235 14.77 3.77 -9.58
C GLN A 235 14.95 2.24 -9.41
N TYR A 236 14.50 1.45 -10.38
CA TYR A 236 14.43 -0.02 -10.27
C TYR A 236 15.77 -0.68 -9.91
N ASP A 237 16.89 -0.11 -10.38
CA ASP A 237 18.25 -0.62 -10.18
C ASP A 237 18.76 -0.46 -8.74
N THR A 238 18.20 0.48 -7.97
CA THR A 238 18.54 0.62 -6.55
C THR A 238 18.01 -0.59 -5.77
N SER A 239 18.72 -1.10 -4.76
CA SER A 239 18.20 -2.22 -3.95
C SER A 239 16.88 -1.84 -3.25
N ILE A 240 15.96 -2.81 -3.10
CA ILE A 240 14.67 -2.53 -2.44
C ILE A 240 14.85 -2.07 -0.99
N TYR A 241 15.82 -2.65 -0.28
CA TYR A 241 16.08 -2.32 1.11
C TYR A 241 16.58 -0.87 1.26
N MET A 242 17.36 -0.37 0.31
CA MET A 242 17.81 1.02 0.29
C MET A 242 16.66 1.99 0.03
N GLN A 243 15.80 1.68 -0.95
CA GLN A 243 14.60 2.47 -1.20
C GLN A 243 13.66 2.48 0.01
N ASN A 244 13.46 1.30 0.61
CA ASN A 244 12.65 1.15 1.82
C ASN A 244 13.21 1.94 3.00
N LEU A 245 14.54 1.97 3.18
CA LEU A 245 15.17 2.78 4.21
C LEU A 245 14.80 4.26 4.07
N PHE A 246 14.89 4.83 2.86
CA PHE A 246 14.49 6.22 2.64
C PHE A 246 12.99 6.44 2.80
N LEU A 247 12.17 5.56 2.20
CA LEU A 247 10.71 5.65 2.28
C LEU A 247 10.22 5.63 3.74
N TYR A 248 10.70 4.68 4.54
CA TYR A 248 10.31 4.53 5.93
C TYR A 248 10.99 5.57 6.83
N GLY A 249 12.21 6.00 6.49
CA GLY A 249 12.89 7.10 7.18
C GLY A 249 12.11 8.41 7.05
N TYR A 250 11.72 8.80 5.84
CA TYR A 250 10.83 9.95 5.63
C TYR A 250 9.47 9.74 6.32
N GLY A 251 8.93 8.52 6.28
CA GLY A 251 7.69 8.18 6.98
C GLY A 251 7.79 8.40 8.49
N ALA A 252 8.87 7.93 9.13
CA ALA A 252 9.13 8.12 10.55
C ALA A 252 9.25 9.61 10.90
N ILE A 253 9.96 10.39 10.08
CA ILE A 253 10.07 11.86 10.25
C ILE A 253 8.69 12.52 10.21
N PHE A 254 7.87 12.22 9.20
CA PHE A 254 6.54 12.83 9.10
C PHE A 254 5.59 12.41 10.22
N ASN A 255 5.63 11.14 10.65
CA ASN A 255 4.83 10.69 11.80
C ASN A 255 5.31 11.34 13.11
N PHE A 256 6.63 11.53 13.28
CA PHE A 256 7.20 12.24 14.42
C PHE A 256 6.77 13.71 14.45
N LEU A 257 6.83 14.40 13.31
CA LEU A 257 6.30 15.77 13.18
C LEU A 257 4.80 15.83 13.50
N GLY A 258 4.03 14.80 13.12
CA GLY A 258 2.64 14.64 13.51
C GLY A 258 2.45 14.56 15.02
N ILE A 259 3.28 13.78 15.73
CA ILE A 259 3.26 13.69 17.19
C ILE A 259 3.58 15.06 17.81
N LEU A 260 4.64 15.73 17.35
CA LEU A 260 5.00 17.07 17.84
C LEU A 260 3.85 18.07 17.65
N GLY A 261 3.18 18.05 16.50
CA GLY A 261 1.99 18.86 16.25
C GLY A 261 0.86 18.57 17.25
N THR A 262 0.63 17.30 17.59
CA THR A 262 -0.37 16.96 18.60
C THR A 262 0.01 17.44 20.01
N VAL A 263 1.29 17.40 20.36
CA VAL A 263 1.79 17.90 21.65
C VAL A 263 1.62 19.41 21.77
N ILE A 264 1.89 20.15 20.70
CA ILE A 264 1.71 21.61 20.67
C ILE A 264 0.23 21.98 20.85
N ILE A 265 -0.69 21.21 20.25
CA ILE A 265 -2.13 21.52 20.28
C ILE A 265 -2.81 21.02 21.57
N LYS A 266 -2.50 19.82 22.04
CA LYS A 266 -3.19 19.14 23.16
C LYS A 266 -2.41 19.18 24.47
N GLY A 267 -1.18 19.68 24.47
CA GLY A 267 -0.31 19.74 25.65
C GLY A 267 0.62 18.53 25.80
N PRO A 268 1.60 18.63 26.73
CA PRO A 268 2.68 17.66 26.92
C PRO A 268 2.21 16.28 27.41
N GLU A 269 1.04 16.17 28.03
CA GLU A 269 0.43 14.88 28.42
C GLU A 269 0.12 13.98 27.23
N SER A 270 0.10 14.51 26.00
CA SER A 270 -0.08 13.71 24.79
C SER A 270 1.22 13.08 24.25
N PHE A 271 2.38 13.34 24.89
CA PHE A 271 3.68 12.78 24.52
C PHE A 271 3.96 11.40 25.11
N ASP A 272 2.94 10.61 25.41
CA ASP A 272 3.11 9.26 25.94
C ASP A 272 3.13 8.21 24.81
N ILE A 273 4.26 8.13 24.12
CA ILE A 273 4.45 7.22 22.98
C ILE A 273 4.34 5.75 23.42
N LEU A 274 4.86 5.37 24.59
CA LEU A 274 4.92 3.96 25.00
C LEU A 274 3.77 3.54 25.94
N GLN A 275 2.90 4.46 26.35
CA GLN A 275 1.81 4.14 27.27
C GLN A 275 0.78 3.20 26.63
N GLY A 276 0.27 2.25 27.42
CA GLY A 276 -0.79 1.31 26.99
C GLY A 276 -0.35 0.22 26.00
N HIS A 277 0.95 0.06 25.76
CA HIS A 277 1.48 -0.97 24.86
C HIS A 277 1.53 -2.34 25.54
N SER A 278 0.54 -3.19 25.24
CA SER A 278 0.52 -4.59 25.65
C SER A 278 1.42 -5.46 24.76
N LYS A 279 1.67 -6.71 25.15
CA LYS A 279 2.34 -7.70 24.27
C LYS A 279 1.58 -7.87 22.94
N ALA A 280 0.25 -7.83 22.96
CA ALA A 280 -0.58 -7.90 21.76
C ALA A 280 -0.40 -6.66 20.86
N THR A 281 -0.29 -5.46 21.45
CA THR A 281 -0.01 -4.22 20.72
C THR A 281 1.36 -4.28 20.03
N MET A 282 2.37 -4.85 20.70
CA MET A 282 3.69 -5.04 20.09
C MET A 282 3.66 -6.02 18.91
N LEU A 283 2.93 -7.13 19.03
CA LEU A 283 2.71 -8.05 17.90
C LEU A 283 1.95 -7.39 16.74
N LEU A 284 0.96 -6.54 17.06
CA LEU A 284 0.23 -5.75 16.05
C LEU A 284 1.17 -4.79 15.31
N ILE A 285 2.07 -4.10 16.01
CA ILE A 285 3.09 -3.22 15.40
C ILE A 285 3.99 -4.01 14.44
N VAL A 286 4.51 -5.16 14.89
CA VAL A 286 5.36 -6.02 14.06
C VAL A 286 4.62 -6.54 12.82
N ASN A 287 3.36 -6.98 12.99
CA ASN A 287 2.54 -7.43 11.87
C ASN A 287 2.26 -6.30 10.87
N ASN A 288 1.93 -5.10 11.35
CA ASN A 288 1.71 -3.93 10.49
C ASN A 288 3.02 -3.52 9.76
N ALA A 289 4.16 -3.62 10.43
CA ALA A 289 5.46 -3.37 9.83
C ALA A 289 5.74 -4.38 8.71
N ALA A 290 5.51 -5.67 8.97
CA ALA A 290 5.64 -6.73 7.98
C ALA A 290 4.70 -6.52 6.78
N GLN A 291 3.44 -6.13 7.00
CA GLN A 291 2.50 -5.76 5.92
C GLN A 291 3.04 -4.60 5.08
N GLY A 292 3.61 -3.57 5.72
CA GLY A 292 4.20 -2.41 5.04
C GLY A 292 5.45 -2.77 4.23
N ILE A 293 6.29 -3.67 4.75
CA ILE A 293 7.45 -4.20 4.03
C ILE A 293 7.00 -5.00 2.82
N LEU A 294 6.11 -5.98 3.02
CA LEU A 294 5.57 -6.81 1.95
C LEU A 294 4.90 -5.96 0.86
N SER A 295 4.19 -4.91 1.26
CA SER A 295 3.61 -3.92 0.36
C SER A 295 4.63 -3.29 -0.59
N SER A 296 5.81 -2.90 -0.10
CA SER A 296 6.88 -2.36 -0.94
C SER A 296 7.38 -3.40 -1.96
N PHE A 297 7.44 -4.68 -1.57
CA PHE A 297 7.78 -5.75 -2.53
C PHE A 297 6.73 -5.91 -3.61
N PHE A 298 5.43 -5.83 -3.28
CA PHE A 298 4.37 -5.77 -4.30
C PHE A 298 4.56 -4.60 -5.26
N PHE A 299 4.81 -3.41 -4.72
CA PHE A 299 4.94 -2.20 -5.54
C PHE A 299 6.18 -2.22 -6.42
N LYS A 300 7.29 -2.82 -5.97
CA LYS A 300 8.49 -2.93 -6.79
C LYS A 300 8.40 -4.06 -7.82
N TYR A 301 8.04 -5.25 -7.38
CA TYR A 301 8.16 -6.47 -8.20
C TYR A 301 6.86 -6.91 -8.86
N ALA A 302 5.71 -6.43 -8.41
CA ALA A 302 4.42 -6.72 -9.00
C ALA A 302 3.72 -5.40 -9.37
N ASP A 303 2.44 -5.25 -9.02
CA ASP A 303 1.68 -4.03 -9.23
C ASP A 303 0.62 -3.83 -8.14
N THR A 304 0.21 -2.58 -7.94
CA THR A 304 -0.75 -2.19 -6.89
C THR A 304 -2.09 -2.92 -7.04
N ILE A 305 -2.52 -3.28 -8.25
CA ILE A 305 -3.77 -4.01 -8.46
C ILE A 305 -3.67 -5.44 -7.96
N LEU A 306 -2.56 -6.14 -8.24
CA LEU A 306 -2.33 -7.48 -7.69
C LEU A 306 -2.34 -7.47 -6.16
N LYS A 307 -1.72 -6.46 -5.55
CA LYS A 307 -1.79 -6.26 -4.10
C LYS A 307 -3.23 -6.11 -3.60
N LYS A 308 -4.08 -5.35 -4.32
CA LYS A 308 -5.49 -5.20 -3.94
C LYS A 308 -6.27 -6.50 -4.04
N TYR A 309 -6.11 -7.28 -5.10
CA TYR A 309 -6.72 -8.61 -5.19
C TYR A 309 -6.24 -9.52 -4.05
N SER A 310 -4.94 -9.50 -3.78
CA SER A 310 -4.32 -10.27 -2.69
C SER A 310 -4.95 -9.94 -1.34
N SER A 311 -5.05 -8.67 -0.98
CA SER A 311 -5.64 -8.26 0.30
C SER A 311 -7.13 -8.57 0.36
N THR A 312 -7.86 -8.52 -0.75
CA THR A 312 -9.28 -8.95 -0.78
C THR A 312 -9.40 -10.45 -0.50
N VAL A 313 -8.57 -11.28 -1.15
CA VAL A 313 -8.53 -12.72 -0.90
C VAL A 313 -8.16 -13.02 0.55
N ALA A 314 -7.22 -12.28 1.13
CA ALA A 314 -6.88 -12.37 2.55
C ALA A 314 -8.09 -12.16 3.46
N THR A 315 -8.91 -11.14 3.18
CA THR A 315 -10.11 -10.85 3.99
C THR A 315 -11.18 -11.94 3.86
N ILE A 316 -11.28 -12.59 2.70
CA ILE A 316 -12.16 -13.75 2.49
C ILE A 316 -11.68 -14.93 3.36
N PHE A 317 -10.39 -15.26 3.32
CA PHE A 317 -9.82 -16.32 4.18
C PHE A 317 -10.01 -16.02 5.65
N THR A 318 -9.87 -14.76 6.05
CA THR A 318 -10.15 -14.33 7.42
C THR A 318 -11.60 -14.57 7.82
N GLY A 319 -12.54 -14.32 6.90
CA GLY A 319 -13.96 -14.62 7.11
C GLY A 319 -14.22 -16.10 7.33
N PHE A 320 -13.61 -16.98 6.53
CA PHE A 320 -13.69 -18.43 6.72
C PHE A 320 -13.06 -18.88 8.04
N ALA A 321 -11.86 -18.40 8.36
CA ALA A 321 -11.20 -18.72 9.62
C ALA A 321 -12.04 -18.27 10.83
N SER A 322 -12.66 -17.09 10.74
CA SER A 322 -13.55 -16.57 11.77
C SER A 322 -14.80 -17.45 11.94
N ALA A 323 -15.42 -17.91 10.84
CA ALA A 323 -16.54 -18.84 10.90
C ALA A 323 -16.17 -20.20 11.49
N ALA A 324 -14.99 -20.74 11.13
CA ALA A 324 -14.52 -22.02 11.63
C ALA A 324 -14.12 -21.99 13.12
N LEU A 325 -13.46 -20.91 13.57
CA LEU A 325 -12.96 -20.78 14.94
C LEU A 325 -14.02 -20.29 15.93
N PHE A 326 -14.92 -19.39 15.51
CA PHE A 326 -15.90 -18.74 16.39
C PHE A 326 -17.35 -19.16 16.09
N GLY A 327 -17.57 -20.09 15.15
CA GLY A 327 -18.90 -20.62 14.82
C GLY A 327 -19.83 -19.62 14.15
N HIS A 328 -19.30 -18.54 13.57
CA HIS A 328 -20.14 -17.55 12.87
C HIS A 328 -20.80 -18.14 11.62
N THR A 329 -22.08 -17.82 11.41
CA THR A 329 -22.82 -18.28 10.25
C THR A 329 -22.34 -17.56 8.98
N LEU A 330 -21.82 -18.34 8.02
CA LEU A 330 -21.48 -17.82 6.71
C LEU A 330 -22.75 -17.46 5.95
N THR A 331 -22.70 -16.33 5.29
CA THR A 331 -23.90 -15.68 4.75
C THR A 331 -23.98 -15.91 3.25
N ILE A 332 -25.19 -15.97 2.69
CA ILE A 332 -25.35 -16.11 1.23
C ILE A 332 -24.65 -14.95 0.51
N ASN A 333 -24.76 -13.72 1.06
CA ASN A 333 -24.05 -12.54 0.55
C ASN A 333 -22.52 -12.72 0.58
N PHE A 334 -21.98 -13.35 1.64
CA PHE A 334 -20.55 -13.66 1.73
C PHE A 334 -20.14 -14.63 0.61
N MET A 335 -20.90 -15.71 0.38
CA MET A 335 -20.63 -16.67 -0.69
C MET A 335 -20.75 -16.07 -2.09
N LEU A 336 -21.78 -15.24 -2.34
CA LEU A 336 -21.95 -14.52 -3.61
C LEU A 336 -20.80 -13.53 -3.85
N GLY A 337 -20.43 -12.75 -2.82
CA GLY A 337 -19.32 -11.81 -2.88
C GLY A 337 -18.01 -12.49 -3.25
N ILE A 338 -17.72 -13.65 -2.63
CA ILE A 338 -16.54 -14.46 -2.95
C ILE A 338 -16.52 -14.88 -4.42
N SER A 339 -17.63 -15.45 -4.91
CA SER A 339 -17.73 -15.92 -6.31
C SER A 339 -17.45 -14.78 -7.28
N ILE A 340 -18.04 -13.60 -7.05
CA ILE A 340 -17.83 -12.41 -7.89
C ILE A 340 -16.37 -11.95 -7.84
N VAL A 341 -15.72 -11.95 -6.67
CA VAL A 341 -14.31 -11.58 -6.52
C VAL A 341 -13.40 -12.52 -7.31
N PHE A 342 -13.65 -13.83 -7.26
CA PHE A 342 -12.84 -14.81 -8.01
C PHE A 342 -13.07 -14.70 -9.52
N ILE A 343 -14.31 -14.50 -9.98
CA ILE A 343 -14.63 -14.24 -11.39
C ILE A 343 -13.89 -12.99 -11.87
N SER A 344 -13.95 -11.90 -11.12
CA SER A 344 -13.23 -10.66 -11.38
C SER A 344 -11.72 -10.90 -11.49
N MET A 345 -11.13 -11.63 -10.53
CA MET A 345 -9.70 -11.92 -10.52
C MET A 345 -9.29 -12.72 -11.77
N HIS A 346 -10.05 -13.76 -12.11
CA HIS A 346 -9.82 -14.57 -13.30
C HIS A 346 -9.91 -13.73 -14.58
N GLN A 347 -10.95 -12.90 -14.70
CA GLN A 347 -11.18 -12.02 -15.85
C GLN A 347 -10.03 -11.01 -16.02
N PHE A 348 -9.58 -10.37 -14.94
CA PHE A 348 -8.50 -9.37 -14.95
C PHE A 348 -7.16 -9.94 -15.41
N PHE A 349 -6.82 -11.16 -14.95
CA PHE A 349 -5.53 -11.81 -15.26
C PHE A 349 -5.57 -12.74 -16.48
N SER A 350 -6.73 -12.86 -17.13
CA SER A 350 -6.94 -13.71 -18.30
C SER A 350 -5.97 -13.40 -19.46
N PRO A 351 -5.58 -14.41 -20.27
CA PRO A 351 -4.75 -14.19 -21.45
C PRO A 351 -5.39 -13.21 -22.43
N LEU A 352 -6.71 -13.28 -22.62
CA LEU A 352 -7.46 -12.39 -23.51
C LEU A 352 -7.34 -10.93 -23.09
N ALA A 353 -7.52 -10.62 -21.81
CA ALA A 353 -7.35 -9.28 -21.27
C ALA A 353 -5.94 -8.73 -21.54
N LYS A 354 -4.91 -9.58 -21.42
CA LYS A 354 -3.51 -9.22 -21.72
C LYS A 354 -3.30 -8.93 -23.21
N VAL A 355 -3.89 -9.73 -24.11
CA VAL A 355 -3.80 -9.52 -25.57
C VAL A 355 -4.46 -8.21 -25.98
N LEU A 356 -5.67 -7.93 -25.51
CA LEU A 356 -6.38 -6.68 -25.81
C LEU A 356 -5.62 -5.46 -25.28
N THR A 357 -5.02 -5.57 -24.10
CA THR A 357 -4.19 -4.49 -23.54
C THR A 357 -2.93 -4.25 -24.38
N LYS A 358 -2.30 -5.32 -24.91
CA LYS A 358 -1.16 -5.18 -25.83
C LYS A 358 -1.55 -4.52 -27.14
N ARG A 359 -2.73 -4.82 -27.71
CA ARG A 359 -3.24 -4.14 -28.91
C ARG A 359 -3.38 -2.64 -28.67
N LEU A 360 -3.88 -2.25 -27.50
CA LEU A 360 -3.96 -0.84 -27.11
C LEU A 360 -2.58 -0.17 -27.05
N LEU A 361 -1.47 -0.87 -26.83
CA LEU A 361 -0.12 -0.27 -26.80
C LEU A 361 0.46 0.02 -28.19
N ILE A 362 -0.05 -0.65 -29.23
CA ILE A 362 0.42 -0.52 -30.61
C ILE A 362 -0.26 0.67 -31.31
N VAL A 363 -1.48 1.02 -30.87
CA VAL A 363 -2.21 2.25 -31.22
C VAL A 363 -1.84 3.37 -30.26
#